data_AF-A0A950GG08-F1
#
_entry.id   AF-A0A950GG08-F1
#
_cell.length_a   1.000
_cell.length_b   1.000
_cell.length_c   1.000
_cell.angle_alpha   90.00
_cell.angle_beta   90.00
_cell.angle_gamma   90.00
#
_symmetry.space_group_name_H-M   'P 1'
#
loop_
_entity.id
_entity.type
_entity.pdbx_description
1 polymer ?
#
loop_
_entity_poly.entity_id
_entity_poly.type
_entity_poly.pdbx_seq_one_letter_code
_entity_poly.pdbx_strand_id
1 'polypeptide(L)'
;MGLPATRGKRHFVGLPKLLDRTCELAELNGGGVSVHVLRHSFAATAAGMGFSELTIAGLLGHRMAGVTARYAHTPDSALCAAADSVAGCIAEALG
;
A
#
# COMPACT_ATOMS: atom_id res chain seq x y z
N MET A 1 5.57 13.04 -7.10
CA MET A 1 4.36 13.51 -7.80
C MET A 1 3.18 13.26 -6.86
N GLY A 2 2.47 14.28 -6.41
CA GLY A 2 1.33 14.12 -5.50
C GLY A 2 0.03 13.89 -6.24
N LEU A 3 -0.95 13.24 -5.60
CA LEU A 3 -2.30 13.09 -6.17
C LEU A 3 -2.89 14.49 -6.45
N PRO A 4 -3.48 14.72 -7.63
CA PRO A 4 -4.09 16.00 -7.96
C PRO A 4 -5.27 16.28 -7.02
N ALA A 5 -5.40 17.51 -6.53
CA ALA A 5 -6.58 17.89 -5.75
C ALA A 5 -7.83 17.88 -6.65
N THR A 6 -8.97 17.47 -6.08
CA THR A 6 -10.29 17.55 -6.73
C THR A 6 -10.75 19.00 -6.98
N ARG A 7 -10.12 20.00 -6.34
CA ARG A 7 -10.34 21.41 -6.61
C ARG A 7 -9.06 22.24 -6.40
N GLY A 8 -8.66 23.01 -7.40
CA GLY A 8 -7.49 23.91 -7.37
C GLY A 8 -6.17 23.28 -7.88
N LYS A 9 -5.11 24.09 -7.95
CA LYS A 9 -3.78 23.70 -8.49
C LYS A 9 -2.82 23.09 -7.44
N ARG A 10 -3.31 22.66 -6.28
CA ARG A 10 -2.50 22.11 -5.18
C ARG A 10 -2.61 20.58 -5.13
N HIS A 11 -1.70 19.94 -4.40
CA HIS A 11 -1.79 18.50 -4.16
C HIS A 11 -2.95 18.17 -3.21
N PHE A 12 -3.48 16.95 -3.33
CA PHE A 12 -4.51 16.45 -2.45
C PHE A 12 -4.03 16.42 -0.99
N VAL A 13 -4.81 17.05 -0.10
CA VAL A 13 -4.54 17.14 1.36
C VAL A 13 -5.66 16.53 2.20
N GLY A 14 -6.73 16.04 1.58
CA GLY A 14 -7.92 15.52 2.26
C GLY A 14 -7.79 14.08 2.77
N LEU A 15 -6.62 13.45 2.63
CA LEU A 15 -6.45 12.01 2.89
C LEU A 15 -6.75 11.61 4.34
N PRO A 16 -6.31 12.35 5.38
CA PRO A 16 -6.68 12.02 6.76
C PRO A 16 -8.20 12.06 6.98
N LYS A 17 -8.86 13.13 6.52
CA LYS A 17 -10.32 13.29 6.64
C LYS A 17 -11.11 12.22 5.91
N LEU A 18 -10.63 11.77 4.74
CA LEU A 18 -11.27 10.66 4.03
C LEU A 18 -11.06 9.35 4.77
N LEU A 19 -9.85 9.11 5.27
CA LEU A 19 -9.55 7.91 6.03
C LEU A 19 -10.41 7.83 7.30
N ASP A 20 -10.56 8.93 8.02
CA ASP A 20 -11.43 9.01 9.20
C ASP A 20 -12.87 8.63 8.84
N ARG A 21 -13.42 9.20 7.76
CA ARG A 21 -14.77 8.84 7.28
C ARG A 21 -14.90 7.38 6.88
N THR A 22 -13.90 6.80 6.21
CA THR A 22 -13.92 5.38 5.85
C THR A 22 -13.86 4.51 7.10
N CYS A 23 -13.09 4.90 8.12
CA CYS A 23 -13.03 4.19 9.39
C CYS A 23 -14.35 4.29 10.16
N GLU A 24 -15.02 5.44 10.15
CA GLU A 24 -16.38 5.60 10.71
C GLU A 24 -17.37 4.66 10.03
N LEU A 25 -17.36 4.58 8.69
CA LEU A 25 -18.22 3.69 7.91
C LEU A 25 -17.92 2.20 8.16
N ALA A 26 -16.66 1.86 8.42
CA ALA A 26 -16.22 0.50 8.74
C ALA A 26 -16.35 0.17 10.24
N GLU A 27 -16.97 1.04 11.04
CA GLU A 27 -17.12 0.90 12.50
C GLU A 27 -15.78 0.77 13.26
N LEU A 28 -14.68 1.20 12.65
CA LEU A 28 -13.32 1.22 13.23
C LEU A 28 -13.10 2.46 14.11
N ASN A 29 -14.03 2.68 15.04
CA ASN A 29 -14.08 3.84 15.92
C ASN A 29 -13.15 3.66 17.13
N GLY A 30 -11.83 3.72 16.88
CA GLY A 30 -10.82 3.44 17.91
C GLY A 30 -9.61 4.36 17.91
N GLY A 31 -9.49 5.30 16.96
CA GLY A 31 -8.35 6.23 16.89
C GLY A 31 -7.01 5.50 16.80
N GLY A 32 -6.69 4.98 15.61
CA GLY A 32 -5.45 4.22 15.43
C GLY A 32 -5.16 3.81 13.99
N VAL A 33 -6.16 3.90 13.11
CA VAL A 33 -5.97 3.63 11.68
C VAL A 33 -5.37 4.88 11.03
N SER A 34 -4.18 4.73 10.46
CA SER A 34 -3.51 5.73 9.64
C SER A 34 -3.02 5.10 8.35
N VAL A 35 -2.66 5.92 7.36
CA VAL A 35 -2.03 5.42 6.12
C VAL A 35 -0.78 4.60 6.41
N HIS A 36 -0.05 4.95 7.48
CA HIS A 36 1.11 4.20 7.93
C HIS A 36 0.74 2.82 8.47
N VAL A 37 -0.33 2.74 9.26
CA VAL A 37 -0.85 1.46 9.77
C VAL A 37 -1.37 0.58 8.63
N LEU A 38 -2.12 1.15 7.67
CA LEU A 38 -2.56 0.43 6.47
C LEU A 38 -1.36 -0.11 5.67
N ARG A 39 -0.29 0.69 5.53
CA ARG A 39 0.94 0.25 4.89
C ARG A 39 1.60 -0.92 5.63
N HIS A 40 1.58 -0.89 6.96
CA HIS A 40 2.07 -1.99 7.79
C HIS A 40 1.21 -3.24 7.67
N SER A 41 -0.11 -3.10 7.69
CA SER A 41 -1.05 -4.21 7.47
C SER A 41 -0.81 -4.87 6.12
N PHE A 42 -0.65 -4.09 5.05
CA PHE A 42 -0.33 -4.63 3.72
C PHE A 42 1.00 -5.43 3.70
N ALA A 43 2.05 -4.90 4.34
CA ALA A 43 3.32 -5.60 4.46
C ALA A 43 3.22 -6.88 5.31
N ALA A 44 2.43 -6.85 6.40
CA ALA A 44 2.19 -7.99 7.26
C ALA A 44 1.42 -9.10 6.52
N THR A 45 0.42 -8.75 5.71
CA THR A 45 -0.28 -9.70 4.85
C THR A 45 0.68 -10.33 3.84
N ALA A 46 1.51 -9.52 3.17
CA ALA A 46 2.52 -10.04 2.25
C ALA A 46 3.51 -11.01 2.92
N ALA A 47 3.94 -10.70 4.16
CA ALA A 47 4.76 -11.59 4.96
C ALA A 47 4.03 -12.89 5.34
N GLY A 48 2.75 -12.80 5.71
CA GLY A 48 1.89 -13.95 6.01
C GLY A 48 1.66 -14.87 4.80
N MET A 49 1.70 -14.31 3.58
CA MET A 49 1.64 -15.07 2.32
C MET A 49 2.99 -15.70 1.92
N GLY A 50 4.06 -15.43 2.66
CA GLY A 50 5.39 -16.01 2.42
C GLY A 50 6.23 -15.29 1.35
N PHE A 51 5.89 -14.04 0.98
CA PHE A 51 6.75 -13.25 0.10
C PHE A 51 8.10 -12.92 0.77
N SER A 52 9.17 -12.86 -0.02
CA SER A 52 10.50 -12.52 0.49
C SER A 52 10.59 -11.05 0.93
N GLU A 53 11.49 -10.75 1.87
CA GLU A 53 11.73 -9.37 2.33
C GLU A 53 12.07 -8.41 1.19
N LEU A 54 12.78 -8.91 0.16
CA LEU A 54 13.10 -8.15 -1.05
C LEU A 54 11.82 -7.78 -1.84
N THR A 55 10.89 -8.73 -1.98
CA THR A 55 9.61 -8.51 -2.66
C THR A 55 8.76 -7.52 -1.87
N ILE A 56 8.66 -7.69 -0.55
CA ILE A 56 7.90 -6.79 0.34
C ILE A 56 8.47 -5.37 0.29
N ALA A 57 9.80 -5.22 0.31
CA ALA A 57 10.45 -3.93 0.20
C ALA A 57 10.19 -3.26 -1.17
N GLY A 58 10.17 -4.05 -2.25
CA GLY A 58 9.74 -3.61 -3.58
C GLY A 58 8.29 -3.11 -3.60
N LEU A 59 7.37 -3.87 -3.01
CA LEU A 59 5.95 -3.51 -2.87
C LEU A 59 5.75 -2.20 -2.08
N LEU A 60 6.56 -1.98 -1.04
CA LEU A 60 6.51 -0.76 -0.23
C LEU A 60 7.18 0.46 -0.88
N GLY A 61 7.74 0.29 -2.07
CA GLY A 61 8.50 1.34 -2.77
C GLY A 61 9.77 1.74 -2.03
N HIS A 62 10.32 0.86 -1.18
CA HIS A 62 11.62 1.10 -0.55
C HIS A 62 12.70 1.04 -1.60
N ARG A 63 13.62 2.00 -1.53
CA ARG A 63 14.77 2.03 -2.43
C ARG A 63 15.63 0.80 -2.18
N MET A 64 15.61 -0.14 -3.11
CA MET A 64 16.48 -1.32 -3.07
C MET A 64 17.90 -0.86 -3.39
N ALA A 65 18.78 -0.86 -2.39
CA ALA A 65 20.20 -0.56 -2.58
C ALA A 65 20.91 -1.84 -3.07
N GLY A 66 21.27 -1.92 -4.35
CA GLY A 66 22.03 -3.08 -4.87
C GLY A 66 22.03 -3.23 -6.38
N VAL A 67 22.88 -4.15 -6.86
CA VAL A 67 23.09 -4.47 -8.29
C VAL A 67 21.82 -5.04 -8.96
N THR A 68 20.85 -5.51 -8.15
CA THR A 68 19.52 -5.94 -8.58
C THR A 68 18.62 -4.80 -9.05
N ALA A 69 18.90 -3.54 -8.70
CA ALA A 69 18.17 -2.37 -9.20
C ALA A 69 18.29 -2.21 -10.74
N ARG A 70 19.29 -2.83 -11.38
CA ARG A 70 19.46 -2.82 -12.85
C ARG A 70 18.46 -3.69 -13.61
N TYR A 71 17.75 -4.61 -12.95
CA TYR A 71 16.65 -5.38 -13.57
C TYR A 71 15.30 -4.64 -13.51
N ALA A 72 15.22 -3.51 -12.81
CA ALA A 72 14.01 -2.74 -12.54
C ALA A 72 13.56 -1.79 -13.68
N HIS A 73 14.06 -1.98 -14.90
CA HIS A 73 13.66 -1.16 -16.07
C HIS A 73 12.34 -1.61 -16.71
N THR A 74 11.85 -2.80 -16.37
CA THR A 74 10.49 -3.26 -16.68
C THR A 74 9.68 -3.13 -15.38
N PRO A 75 8.42 -2.67 -15.38
CA PRO A 75 7.55 -2.92 -14.22
C PRO A 75 7.59 -4.43 -14.00
N ASP A 76 8.22 -4.84 -12.90
CA ASP A 76 8.49 -6.23 -12.62
C ASP A 76 7.13 -6.90 -12.50
N SER A 77 6.70 -7.62 -13.55
CA SER A 77 5.38 -8.23 -13.60
C SER A 77 5.15 -9.15 -12.40
N ALA A 78 6.24 -9.64 -11.80
CA ALA A 78 6.23 -10.34 -10.52
C ALA A 78 5.82 -9.44 -9.34
N LEU A 79 6.28 -8.18 -9.26
CA LEU A 79 5.83 -7.22 -8.25
C LEU A 79 4.37 -6.83 -8.45
N CYS A 80 3.91 -6.64 -9.69
CA CYS A 80 2.49 -6.39 -9.97
C CYS A 80 1.64 -7.60 -9.54
N ALA A 81 2.01 -8.82 -9.95
CA ALA A 81 1.31 -10.03 -9.56
C ALA A 81 1.32 -10.25 -8.03
N ALA A 82 2.43 -9.95 -7.35
CA ALA A 82 2.51 -9.99 -5.90
C ALA A 82 1.57 -8.96 -5.25
N ALA A 83 1.52 -7.73 -5.76
CA ALA A 83 0.62 -6.70 -5.28
C ALA A 83 -0.85 -7.11 -5.43
N ASP A 84 -1.21 -7.65 -6.60
CA ASP A 84 -2.57 -8.14 -6.88
C ASP A 84 -2.94 -9.32 -5.97
N SER A 85 -1.98 -10.22 -5.70
CA SER A 85 -2.19 -11.36 -4.80
C SER A 85 -2.46 -10.91 -3.35
N VAL A 86 -1.67 -9.95 -2.85
CA VAL A 86 -1.86 -9.39 -1.51
C VAL A 86 -3.17 -8.63 -1.41
N ALA A 87 -3.50 -7.82 -2.41
CA ALA A 87 -4.78 -7.11 -2.47
C ALA A 87 -5.97 -8.07 -2.51
N GLY A 88 -5.87 -9.16 -3.27
CA GLY A 88 -6.86 -10.23 -3.33
C GLY A 88 -7.08 -10.89 -1.97
N CYS A 89 -6.00 -11.25 -1.27
CA CYS A 89 -6.07 -11.83 0.07
C CYS A 89 -6.75 -10.88 1.08
N ILE A 90 -6.44 -9.59 1.03
CA ILE A 90 -7.11 -8.58 1.87
C ILE A 90 -8.59 -8.47 1.51
N ALA A 91 -8.94 -8.47 0.23
CA ALA A 91 -10.33 -8.41 -0.21
C ALA A 91 -11.14 -9.63 0.26
N GLU A 92 -10.58 -10.84 0.11
CA GLU A 92 -11.20 -12.08 0.61
C GLU A 92 -11.43 -12.05 2.13
N ALA A 93 -10.51 -11.45 2.89
CA ALA A 93 -10.66 -11.29 4.33
C ALA A 93 -11.73 -10.27 4.73
N LEU A 94 -12.12 -9.36 3.83
CA LEU A 94 -13.13 -8.33 4.07
C LEU A 94 -14.55 -8.75 3.64
N GLY A 95 -14.68 -9.82 2.84
CA GLY A 95 -15.97 -10.37 2.37
C GLY A 95 -16.60 -9.56 1.25
#